data_AF-A0A7Y1TUT2-F1
#
_entry.id   AF-A0A7Y1TUT2-F1
#
_cell.length_a   1.000
_cell.length_b   1.000
_cell.length_c   1.000
_cell.angle_alpha   90.00
_cell.angle_beta   90.00
_cell.angle_gamma   90.00
#
_symmetry.space_group_name_H-M   'P 1'
#
loop_
_entity.id
_entity.type
_entity.pdbx_description
1 polymer ?
#
loop_
_entity_poly.entity_id
_entity_poly.type
_entity_poly.pdbx_seq_one_letter_code
_entity_poly.pdbx_strand_id
1 'polypeptide(L)'
;MAENAQAILVSPEDLALQLSAQMAELAEAGEWDDVEKLAVQMQRAVPRIPEANRRKVIRELQRITEQVAAQATSAQQNVTGKLKELRRGQAATEAYQGR
;
A
#
# COMPACT_ATOMS: atom_id res chain seq x y z
N MET A 1 12.66 -29.99 -20.20
CA MET A 1 13.29 -28.74 -19.74
C MET A 1 13.01 -27.67 -20.77
N ALA A 2 11.98 -26.85 -20.54
CA ALA A 2 11.63 -25.71 -21.37
C ALA A 2 10.97 -24.65 -20.47
N GLU A 3 11.73 -24.09 -19.53
CA GLU A 3 11.27 -23.00 -18.64
C GLU A 3 11.72 -21.61 -19.14
N ASN A 4 12.14 -21.50 -20.40
CA ASN A 4 12.57 -20.25 -21.02
C ASN A 4 11.63 -19.86 -22.16
N ALA A 5 10.43 -19.36 -21.87
CA ALA A 5 9.56 -18.84 -22.93
C ALA A 5 8.51 -17.79 -22.53
N GLN A 6 8.60 -17.14 -21.35
CA GLN A 6 7.80 -15.94 -21.07
C GLN A 6 8.57 -14.94 -20.20
N ALA A 7 9.71 -14.47 -20.70
CA ALA A 7 10.15 -13.14 -20.31
C ALA A 7 9.15 -12.16 -20.95
N ILE A 8 8.02 -11.92 -20.28
CA ILE A 8 7.12 -10.84 -20.64
C ILE A 8 7.98 -9.58 -20.52
N LEU A 9 8.37 -9.01 -21.65
CA LEU A 9 8.99 -7.69 -21.73
C LEU A 9 7.90 -6.67 -21.38
N VAL A 10 7.51 -6.64 -20.10
CA VAL A 10 6.59 -5.64 -19.57
C VAL A 10 7.30 -4.31 -19.71
N SER A 11 6.66 -3.37 -20.40
CA SER A 11 7.24 -2.02 -20.51
C SER A 11 7.38 -1.41 -19.11
N PRO A 12 8.35 -0.52 -18.87
CA PRO A 12 8.46 0.14 -17.57
C PRO A 12 7.19 0.90 -17.14
N GLU A 13 6.40 1.37 -18.11
CA GLU A 13 5.07 1.96 -17.89
C GLU A 13 4.07 0.93 -17.37
N ASP A 14 3.92 -0.19 -18.09
CA ASP A 14 2.98 -1.25 -17.70
C ASP A 14 3.36 -1.85 -16.34
N LEU A 15 4.65 -2.00 -16.07
CA LEU A 15 5.14 -2.48 -14.79
C LEU A 15 4.76 -1.50 -13.67
N ALA A 16 4.97 -0.20 -13.86
CA ALA A 16 4.62 0.80 -12.85
C ALA A 16 3.10 0.83 -12.59
N LEU A 17 2.28 0.69 -13.63
CA LEU A 17 0.82 0.65 -13.51
C LEU A 17 0.32 -0.66 -12.87
N GLN A 18 0.96 -1.79 -13.15
CA GLN A 18 0.64 -3.06 -12.49
C GLN A 18 0.99 -3.03 -11.01
N LEU A 19 2.17 -2.50 -10.66
CA LEU A 19 2.61 -2.37 -9.28
C LEU A 19 1.68 -1.43 -8.50
N SER A 20 1.22 -0.34 -9.11
CA SER A 20 0.29 0.58 -8.44
C SER A 20 -1.10 -0.02 -8.24
N ALA A 21 -1.63 -0.78 -9.21
CA ALA A 21 -2.88 -1.52 -9.05
C ALA A 21 -2.78 -2.53 -7.90
N GLN A 22 -1.71 -3.32 -7.85
CA GLN A 22 -1.46 -4.27 -6.76
C GLN A 22 -1.31 -3.57 -5.39
N MET A 23 -0.68 -2.39 -5.34
CA MET A 23 -0.61 -1.61 -4.11
C MET A 23 -1.99 -1.20 -3.59
N ALA A 24 -2.91 -0.82 -4.48
CA ALA A 24 -4.27 -0.47 -4.08
C ALA A 24 -5.03 -1.68 -3.52
N GLU A 25 -4.92 -2.84 -4.18
CA GLU A 25 -5.55 -4.09 -3.73
C GLU A 25 -5.02 -4.54 -2.36
N LEU A 26 -3.70 -4.49 -2.15
CA LEU A 26 -3.08 -4.84 -0.87
C LEU A 26 -3.45 -3.86 0.24
N ALA A 27 -3.55 -2.57 -0.07
CA ALA A 27 -3.97 -1.56 0.89
C ALA A 27 -5.44 -1.74 1.31
N GLU A 28 -6.32 -2.18 0.39
CA GLU A 28 -7.69 -2.58 0.72
C GLU A 28 -7.74 -3.83 1.59
N ALA A 29 -6.84 -4.79 1.37
CA ALA A 29 -6.70 -5.98 2.21
C ALA A 29 -6.02 -5.70 3.57
N GLY A 30 -5.38 -4.53 3.73
CA GLY A 30 -4.61 -4.17 4.93
C GLY A 30 -3.22 -4.81 5.01
N GLU A 31 -2.70 -5.33 3.90
CA GLU A 31 -1.39 -5.97 3.77
C GLU A 31 -0.27 -4.92 3.62
N TRP A 32 -0.11 -4.08 4.65
CA TRP A 32 0.74 -2.88 4.60
C TRP A 32 2.23 -3.17 4.38
N ASP A 33 2.72 -4.31 4.87
CA ASP A 33 4.12 -4.73 4.67
C ASP A 33 4.41 -5.01 3.19
N ASP A 34 3.43 -5.55 2.46
CA ASP A 34 3.57 -5.81 1.03
C ASP A 34 3.37 -4.54 0.19
N VAL A 35 2.50 -3.63 0.62
CA VAL A 35 2.37 -2.29 0.04
C VAL A 35 3.72 -1.55 0.06
N GLU A 36 4.48 -1.62 1.17
CA GLU A 36 5.80 -0.99 1.27
C GLU A 36 6.81 -1.60 0.28
N LYS A 37 6.85 -2.93 0.16
CA LYS A 37 7.72 -3.62 -0.80
C LYS A 37 7.43 -3.19 -2.23
N LEU A 38 6.15 -3.08 -2.60
CA LEU A 38 5.76 -2.63 -3.95
C LEU A 38 6.09 -1.16 -4.19
N ALA A 39 5.95 -0.29 -3.18
CA ALA A 39 6.35 1.11 -3.30
C ALA A 39 7.85 1.25 -3.62
N VAL A 40 8.71 0.45 -3.00
CA VAL A 40 10.15 0.42 -3.29
C VAL A 40 10.43 -0.06 -4.72
N GLN A 41 9.71 -1.08 -5.20
CA GLN A 41 9.83 -1.55 -6.59
C GLN A 41 9.39 -0.47 -7.58
N MET A 42 8.29 0.23 -7.29
CA MET A 42 7.76 1.31 -8.10
C MET A 42 8.74 2.49 -8.19
N GLN A 43 9.39 2.88 -7.08
CA GLN A 43 10.44 3.91 -7.08
C GLN A 43 11.61 3.56 -8.01
N ARG A 44 11.93 2.27 -8.19
CA ARG A 44 12.96 1.80 -9.13
C ARG A 44 12.47 1.73 -10.58
N ALA A 45 11.18 1.54 -10.79
CA ALA A 45 10.57 1.46 -12.12
C ALA A 45 10.35 2.84 -12.75
N VAL A 46 9.92 3.85 -11.97
CA VAL A 46 9.59 5.20 -12.46
C VAL A 46 10.71 5.87 -13.28
N PRO A 47 12.00 5.83 -12.87
CA PRO A 47 13.09 6.42 -13.64
C PRO A 47 13.30 5.79 -15.01
N ARG A 48 12.86 4.54 -15.20
CA ARG A 48 13.00 3.78 -16.45
C ARG A 48 11.89 4.09 -17.45
N ILE A 49 10.87 4.88 -17.06
CA ILE A 49 9.77 5.26 -17.94
C ILE A 49 10.25 6.30 -18.96
N PRO A 50 10.02 6.09 -20.27
CA PRO A 50 10.33 7.05 -21.32
C PRO A 50 9.71 8.42 -21.07
N GLU A 51 10.43 9.50 -21.36
CA GLU A 51 9.97 10.87 -21.07
C GLU A 51 8.63 11.21 -21.71
N ALA A 52 8.38 10.71 -22.93
CA ALA A 52 7.12 10.89 -23.65
C ALA A 52 5.89 10.44 -22.84
N ASN A 53 6.03 9.38 -22.04
CA ASN A 53 4.92 8.79 -21.27
C ASN A 53 4.99 9.13 -19.77
N ARG A 54 6.16 9.56 -19.27
CA ARG A 54 6.44 9.79 -17.84
C ARG A 54 5.38 10.66 -17.16
N ARG A 55 4.94 11.76 -17.79
CA ARG A 55 3.93 12.67 -17.21
C ARG A 55 2.54 12.02 -17.08
N LYS A 56 2.16 11.14 -17.99
CA LYS A 56 0.89 10.41 -17.92
C LYS A 56 0.96 9.38 -16.79
N VAL A 57 2.02 8.57 -16.79
CA VAL A 57 2.18 7.52 -15.78
C VAL A 57 2.29 8.12 -14.37
N ILE A 58 3.10 9.16 -14.15
CA ILE A 58 3.23 9.81 -12.84
C ILE A 58 1.87 10.30 -12.31
N ARG A 59 0.99 10.84 -13.17
CA ARG A 59 -0.35 11.28 -12.74
C ARG A 59 -1.21 10.12 -12.24
N GLU A 60 -1.18 8.98 -12.92
CA GLU A 60 -1.89 7.79 -12.46
C GLU A 60 -1.30 7.24 -11.16
N LEU A 61 0.03 7.20 -11.06
CA LEU A 61 0.71 6.78 -9.84
C LEU A 61 0.36 7.69 -8.67
N GLN A 62 0.34 9.01 -8.86
CA GLN A 62 -0.06 9.99 -7.86
C GLN A 62 -1.47 9.71 -7.33
N ARG A 63 -2.44 9.56 -8.23
CA ARG A 63 -3.83 9.24 -7.88
C ARG A 63 -3.94 7.99 -7.01
N ILE A 64 -3.21 6.94 -7.37
CA ILE A 64 -3.23 5.68 -6.63
C ILE A 64 -2.52 5.82 -5.28
N THR A 65 -1.37 6.49 -5.23
CA THR A 65 -0.67 6.71 -3.95
C THR A 65 -1.46 7.57 -2.97
N GLU A 66 -2.24 8.54 -3.47
CA GLU A 66 -3.16 9.33 -2.65
C GLU A 66 -4.29 8.47 -2.08
N GLN A 67 -4.86 7.56 -2.88
CA GLN A 67 -5.85 6.60 -2.42
C GLN A 67 -5.29 5.68 -1.32
N VAL A 68 -4.11 5.11 -1.54
CA VAL A 68 -3.43 4.26 -0.56
C VAL A 68 -3.11 5.03 0.72
N ALA A 69 -2.66 6.27 0.62
CA ALA A 69 -2.39 7.13 1.78
C ALA A 69 -3.66 7.43 2.60
N ALA A 70 -4.79 7.66 1.92
CA ALA A 70 -6.08 7.84 2.59
C ALA A 70 -6.51 6.56 3.32
N GLN A 71 -6.33 5.38 2.71
CA GLN A 71 -6.63 4.10 3.35
C GLN A 71 -5.73 3.85 4.57
N ALA A 72 -4.43 4.11 4.47
CA ALA A 72 -3.49 4.00 5.58
C ALA A 72 -3.88 4.92 6.75
N THR A 73 -4.30 6.16 6.45
CA THR A 73 -4.80 7.11 7.45
C THR A 73 -6.05 6.56 8.15
N SER A 74 -7.00 6.00 7.41
CA SER A 74 -8.20 5.39 7.97
C SER A 74 -7.87 4.18 8.86
N ALA A 75 -6.97 3.30 8.40
CA ALA A 75 -6.50 2.16 9.17
C ALA A 75 -5.83 2.59 10.50
N GLN A 76 -4.99 3.62 10.46
CA GLN A 76 -4.34 4.19 11.64
C GLN A 76 -5.38 4.74 12.64
N GLN A 77 -6.39 5.47 12.17
CA GLN A 77 -7.47 6.00 13.01
C GLN A 77 -8.26 4.88 13.69
N ASN A 78 -8.58 3.82 12.94
CA ASN A 78 -9.28 2.64 13.48
C ASN A 78 -8.47 1.94 14.57
N VAL A 79 -7.18 1.67 14.33
CA VAL A 79 -6.29 1.06 15.34
C VAL A 79 -6.20 1.94 16.58
N THR A 80 -6.03 3.26 16.40
CA THR A 80 -5.95 4.22 17.51
C THR A 80 -7.24 4.24 18.33
N GLY A 81 -8.40 4.17 17.67
CA GLY A 81 -9.70 4.07 18.33
C GLY A 81 -9.82 2.82 19.19
N LYS A 82 -9.54 1.64 18.60
CA LYS A 82 -9.56 0.35 19.31
C LYS A 82 -8.61 0.32 20.51
N LEU A 83 -7.41 0.91 20.39
CA LEU A 83 -6.46 0.99 21.50
C LEU A 83 -6.98 1.87 22.65
N LYS A 84 -7.69 2.96 22.35
CA LYS A 84 -8.32 3.81 23.38
C LYS A 84 -9.44 3.05 24.10
N GLU A 85 -10.25 2.30 23.37
CA GLU A 85 -11.30 1.45 23.94
C GLU A 85 -10.71 0.37 24.85
N LEU A 86 -9.65 -0.31 24.39
CA LEU A 86 -8.94 -1.32 25.19
C LEU A 86 -8.43 -0.74 26.51
N ARG A 87 -7.75 0.41 26.47
CA ARG A 87 -7.23 1.08 27.68
C ARG A 87 -8.34 1.47 28.66
N ARG A 88 -9.49 1.92 28.15
CA ARG A 88 -10.66 2.23 28.99
C ARG A 88 -11.24 0.96 29.62
N GLY A 89 -11.32 -0.14 28.87
CA GLY A 89 -11.77 -1.43 29.38
C GLY A 89 -10.84 -1.99 30.46
N GLN A 90 -9.53 -1.85 30.29
CA GLN A 90 -8.53 -2.21 31.31
C GLN A 90 -8.72 -1.40 32.60
N ALA A 91 -8.80 -0.07 32.50
CA ALA A 91 -9.03 0.80 33.65
C ALA A 91 -10.35 0.48 34.40
N ALA A 92 -11.42 0.17 33.66
CA ALA A 92 -12.68 -0.24 34.27
C ALA A 92 -12.54 -1.58 35.02
N THR A 93 -11.85 -2.55 34.41
CA THR A 93 -11.61 -3.87 35.02
C THR A 93 -10.81 -3.75 36.31
N GLU A 94 -9.74 -2.95 36.32
CA GLU A 94 -8.93 -2.67 37.51
C GLU A 94 -9.77 -2.03 38.62
N ALA A 95 -10.64 -1.08 38.28
CA ALA A 95 -11.52 -0.42 39.25
C ALA A 95 -12.54 -1.37 39.91
N TYR A 96 -12.98 -2.42 39.19
CA TYR A 96 -13.89 -3.44 39.73
C TYR A 96 -13.17 -4.52 40.54
N GLN A 97 -11.93 -4.88 40.19
CA GLN A 97 -11.14 -5.88 40.92
C GLN A 97 -10.47 -5.33 42.19
N GLY A 98 -10.29 -4.00 42.28
CA GLY A 98 -9.75 -3.32 43.48
C GLY A 98 -10.78 -3.05 44.59
N ARG A 99 -12.01 -3.55 44.47
CA ARG A 99 -13.04 -3.56 45.52
C ARG A 99 -13.22 -4.96 46.08
#